data_AF-A0A2E1NW04-F1
#
_entry.id   AF-A0A2E1NW04-F1
#
_cell.length_a   1.000
_cell.length_b   1.000
_cell.length_c   1.000
_cell.angle_alpha   90.00
_cell.angle_beta   90.00
_cell.angle_gamma   90.00
#
_symmetry.space_group_name_H-M   'P 1'
#
loop_
_entity.id
_entity.type
_entity.pdbx_description
1 polymer ?
#
loop_
_entity_poly.entity_id
_entity_poly.type
_entity_poly.pdbx_seq_one_letter_code
_entity_poly.pdbx_strand_id
1 'polypeptide(L)'
;MKNERISLTLFWITLLLTPLYPISGLTTTITIINNDGPNEGLNDPTPMTPIDGNDGTTLGEQRMIVLQFAADFLETIINSNVEIKIEASFDPLTPGFIGMASMLSWELENSPNTTLPFHSTYYPQALANHFYGYDRQPQTNDMAIQLNSNYANNLCDQLGYLADPYLGLNNKTTLNCQQHVLGTVLHEIIHGLGFYETLNKATGAWGLNNPDIYSTQLEDHSNMLLWPNMNNTQRIASLSQNNLHWIGLNAAIQSLFLQSHGAITTGHWPAGHISMHTSNEENQSSAGSHFAKYLYPNEIMEHTQDLDDPKNTIGLAKQVLQDIGWPIFFNGDKPLISKINDAEIFANTSYHTDFSIFDNDNALHHEKFYNWSSSGRGPHLIMGVSANSSDQSVVANSDILISGVTNGLSDSPDTLRQLSITPQANATGMTNIIIEVLDVDGNNDLMTFMLIVNPSNTPPVVSITNPSNGHIFLTTTQPFSATANDIEDGNLSNIDWGVRAAGGNWQYDYSVSGTWTKNLADGSYDISACVSDSNNATACDQISVSVSATADADNDGISNADEVTQGTDPFNNDSDNDGLLDGEDPDPLTPTNNALTVPVMGGLSFLGLCLSMLSLGAIRLKKRKG
;
A
#
# COMPACT_ATOMS: atom_id res chain seq x y z
N MET A 1 -52.94 -7.97 56.35
CA MET A 1 -54.15 -7.35 55.77
C MET A 1 -54.25 -5.91 56.23
N LYS A 2 -53.84 -4.96 55.38
CA LYS A 2 -54.54 -3.70 55.09
C LYS A 2 -53.71 -2.97 54.02
N ASN A 3 -54.26 -3.00 52.81
CA ASN A 3 -53.83 -2.20 51.66
C ASN A 3 -54.20 -0.74 51.92
N GLU A 4 -53.25 0.18 51.79
CA GLU A 4 -53.58 1.57 51.44
C GLU A 4 -52.71 2.01 50.28
N ARG A 5 -53.39 2.38 49.19
CA ARG A 5 -52.84 2.91 47.94
C ARG A 5 -52.57 4.40 48.14
N ILE A 6 -51.35 4.85 47.84
CA ILE A 6 -51.04 6.29 47.75
C ILE A 6 -51.17 6.71 46.29
N SER A 7 -52.05 7.68 46.06
CA SER A 7 -52.36 8.30 44.78
C SER A 7 -51.26 9.28 44.38
N LEU A 8 -50.59 9.07 43.24
CA LEU A 8 -49.69 10.07 42.64
C LEU A 8 -50.49 11.09 41.83
N THR A 9 -50.41 12.35 42.24
CA THR A 9 -50.93 13.51 41.50
C THR A 9 -49.90 13.92 40.44
N LEU A 10 -50.26 13.84 39.16
CA LEU A 10 -49.44 14.31 38.03
C LEU A 10 -49.37 15.84 38.02
N PHE A 11 -48.17 16.40 38.18
CA PHE A 11 -47.85 17.79 37.83
C PHE A 11 -47.45 17.84 36.36
N TRP A 12 -48.20 18.59 35.55
CA TRP A 12 -47.85 18.90 34.16
C TRP A 12 -46.77 19.98 34.14
N ILE A 13 -45.53 19.61 33.82
CA ILE A 13 -44.47 20.56 33.46
C ILE A 13 -44.59 20.81 31.96
N THR A 14 -44.99 22.03 31.59
CA THR A 14 -44.91 22.52 30.21
C THR A 14 -43.44 22.70 29.82
N LEU A 15 -42.92 21.75 29.04
CA LEU A 15 -41.60 21.82 28.41
C LEU A 15 -41.63 22.89 27.31
N LEU A 16 -40.98 24.03 27.54
CA LEU A 16 -40.64 24.98 26.49
C LEU A 16 -39.62 24.30 25.55
N LEU A 17 -40.08 23.86 24.38
CA LEU A 17 -39.19 23.45 23.29
C LEU A 17 -38.46 24.70 22.78
N THR A 18 -37.24 24.91 23.24
CA THR A 18 -36.26 25.69 22.51
C THR A 18 -35.78 24.85 21.32
N PRO A 19 -35.68 25.40 20.10
CA PRO A 19 -35.04 24.69 19.01
C PRO A 19 -33.59 24.40 19.42
N LEU A 20 -33.27 23.11 19.55
CA LEU A 20 -31.89 22.63 19.56
C LEU A 20 -31.31 23.00 18.20
N TYR A 21 -30.54 24.08 18.16
CA TYR A 21 -29.57 24.25 17.08
C TYR A 21 -28.59 23.08 17.19
N PRO A 22 -28.30 22.35 16.11
CA PRO A 22 -27.14 21.48 16.12
C PRO A 22 -25.94 22.37 16.45
N ILE A 23 -25.28 22.10 17.58
CA ILE A 23 -23.92 22.59 17.77
C ILE A 23 -23.13 21.81 16.73
N SER A 24 -22.87 22.42 15.58
CA SER A 24 -21.84 21.92 14.67
C SER A 24 -20.59 21.77 15.52
N GLY A 25 -20.15 20.53 15.75
CA GLY A 25 -18.89 20.29 16.44
C GLY A 25 -17.80 21.04 15.69
N LEU A 26 -17.01 21.83 16.41
CA LEU A 26 -15.80 22.40 15.84
C LEU A 26 -14.89 21.23 15.47
N THR A 27 -14.38 21.24 14.24
CA THR A 27 -13.41 20.25 13.75
C THR A 27 -12.14 20.99 13.43
N THR A 28 -11.03 20.57 14.01
CA THR A 28 -9.70 21.06 13.63
C THR A 28 -9.40 20.69 12.19
N THR A 29 -8.65 21.53 11.51
CA THR A 29 -8.11 21.23 10.18
C THR A 29 -6.64 21.59 10.17
N ILE A 30 -5.79 20.63 9.86
CA ILE A 30 -4.36 20.77 9.71
C ILE A 30 -4.02 20.45 8.26
N THR A 31 -3.58 21.48 7.54
CA THR A 31 -3.26 21.36 6.11
C THR A 31 -1.76 21.25 5.92
N ILE A 32 -1.32 20.12 5.36
CA ILE A 32 0.06 19.94 4.91
C ILE A 32 0.26 20.62 3.55
N ILE A 33 1.26 21.50 3.48
CA ILE A 33 1.66 22.22 2.28
C ILE A 33 2.99 21.65 1.81
N ASN A 34 2.95 20.90 0.71
CA ASN A 34 4.13 20.34 0.08
C ASN A 34 5.04 21.46 -0.44
N ASN A 35 6.25 21.56 0.13
CA ASN A 35 7.25 22.56 -0.23
C ASN A 35 8.44 21.96 -1.03
N ASP A 36 8.37 20.68 -1.40
CA ASP A 36 9.37 20.04 -2.26
C ASP A 36 9.13 20.33 -3.74
N GLY A 37 10.20 20.35 -4.53
CA GLY A 37 10.15 20.46 -5.98
C GLY A 37 9.66 19.18 -6.66
N PRO A 38 9.48 19.20 -7.99
CA PRO A 38 9.10 18.01 -8.76
C PRO A 38 10.20 16.93 -8.74
N ASN A 39 9.80 15.67 -8.53
CA ASN A 39 10.68 14.48 -8.52
C ASN A 39 11.68 14.40 -7.36
N GLU A 40 11.40 15.03 -6.22
CA GLU A 40 12.20 14.93 -5.00
C GLU A 40 11.29 14.87 -3.77
N GLY A 41 11.84 14.45 -2.64
CA GLY A 41 11.17 14.50 -1.33
C GLY A 41 9.77 13.88 -1.33
N LEU A 42 8.75 14.70 -1.09
CA LEU A 42 7.33 14.36 -1.11
C LEU A 42 6.75 14.12 -2.52
N ASN A 43 7.47 14.51 -3.58
CA ASN A 43 7.12 14.30 -4.98
C ASN A 43 8.01 13.24 -5.68
N ASP A 44 8.76 12.44 -4.92
CA ASP A 44 9.66 11.41 -5.47
C ASP A 44 8.86 10.26 -6.12
N PRO A 45 9.01 10.02 -7.44
CA PRO A 45 8.22 9.03 -8.17
C PRO A 45 8.79 7.60 -8.07
N THR A 46 9.84 7.39 -7.28
CA THR A 46 10.48 6.07 -7.12
C THR A 46 9.44 5.04 -6.67
N PRO A 47 9.18 3.97 -7.44
CA PRO A 47 8.20 2.96 -7.08
C PRO A 47 8.51 2.30 -5.74
N MET A 48 7.50 2.18 -4.88
CA MET A 48 7.58 1.54 -3.57
C MET A 48 6.41 0.58 -3.39
N THR A 49 6.63 -0.52 -2.68
CA THR A 49 5.55 -1.40 -2.25
C THR A 49 4.88 -0.83 -1.01
N PRO A 50 3.53 -0.85 -0.91
CA PRO A 50 2.80 -0.55 0.32
C PRO A 50 3.40 -1.26 1.55
N ILE A 51 3.32 -0.61 2.71
CA ILE A 51 3.90 -1.11 3.95
C ILE A 51 3.05 -0.72 5.17
N ASP A 52 2.65 -1.70 5.98
CA ASP A 52 2.06 -1.53 7.30
C ASP A 52 1.00 -0.42 7.40
N GLY A 53 -0.03 -0.48 6.55
CA GLY A 53 -1.13 0.51 6.51
C GLY A 53 -0.85 1.77 5.68
N ASN A 54 0.35 1.92 5.13
CA ASN A 54 0.67 2.94 4.13
C ASN A 54 0.51 2.35 2.72
N ASP A 55 -0.53 2.79 2.00
CA ASP A 55 -0.90 2.28 0.68
C ASP A 55 -0.20 3.00 -0.50
N GLY A 56 0.74 3.89 -0.20
CA GLY A 56 1.51 4.62 -1.21
C GLY A 56 2.34 3.70 -2.09
N THR A 57 2.31 3.98 -3.40
CA THR A 57 2.98 3.22 -4.47
C THR A 57 4.28 3.86 -4.95
N THR A 58 4.58 5.06 -4.45
CA THR A 58 5.86 5.76 -4.68
C THR A 58 6.44 6.26 -3.36
N LEU A 59 7.74 6.53 -3.34
CA LEU A 59 8.42 7.03 -2.15
C LEU A 59 7.85 8.38 -1.67
N GLY A 60 7.58 9.31 -2.59
CA GLY A 60 6.96 10.59 -2.28
C GLY A 60 5.55 10.43 -1.72
N GLU A 61 4.75 9.54 -2.33
CA GLU A 61 3.39 9.24 -1.88
C GLU A 61 3.39 8.65 -0.45
N GLN A 62 4.26 7.68 -0.15
CA GLN A 62 4.36 7.12 1.19
C GLN A 62 4.77 8.18 2.24
N ARG A 63 5.70 9.08 1.92
CA ARG A 63 6.09 10.19 2.81
C ARG A 63 4.93 11.15 3.05
N MET A 64 4.17 11.50 2.01
CA MET A 64 3.00 12.36 2.12
C MET A 64 1.90 11.71 2.97
N ILE A 65 1.67 10.40 2.82
CA ILE A 65 0.72 9.65 3.65
C ILE A 65 1.10 9.71 5.13
N VAL A 66 2.39 9.58 5.47
CA VAL A 66 2.84 9.71 6.86
C VAL A 66 2.58 11.11 7.42
N LEU A 67 2.84 12.17 6.64
CA LEU A 67 2.55 13.54 7.03
C LEU A 67 1.06 13.78 7.26
N GLN A 68 0.22 13.32 6.32
CA GLN A 68 -1.23 13.47 6.41
C GLN A 68 -1.79 12.69 7.59
N PHE A 69 -1.34 11.45 7.81
CA PHE A 69 -1.78 10.65 8.95
C PHE A 69 -1.42 11.30 10.29
N ALA A 70 -0.25 11.94 10.40
CA ALA A 70 0.13 12.70 11.59
C ALA A 70 -0.77 13.93 11.82
N ALA A 71 -1.13 14.65 10.75
CA ALA A 71 -2.06 15.77 10.78
C ALA A 71 -3.45 15.31 11.23
N ASP A 72 -4.00 14.27 10.58
CA ASP A 72 -5.29 13.68 10.90
C ASP A 72 -5.32 13.20 12.36
N PHE A 73 -4.23 12.62 12.86
CA PHE A 73 -4.13 12.18 14.26
C PHE A 73 -4.15 13.36 15.24
N LEU A 74 -3.46 14.45 14.95
CA LEU A 74 -3.49 15.65 15.79
C LEU A 74 -4.86 16.37 15.75
N GLU A 75 -5.59 16.26 14.64
CA GLU A 75 -6.98 16.74 14.54
C GLU A 75 -7.94 15.99 15.48
N THR A 76 -7.63 14.74 15.86
CA THR A 76 -8.44 14.00 16.84
C THR A 76 -8.20 14.45 18.29
N ILE A 77 -7.14 15.22 18.54
CA ILE A 77 -6.67 15.61 19.88
C ILE A 77 -6.92 17.09 20.15
N ILE A 78 -6.53 17.96 19.21
CA ILE A 78 -6.62 19.41 19.33
C ILE A 78 -7.98 19.87 18.82
N ASN A 79 -8.62 20.82 19.49
CA ASN A 79 -9.95 21.33 19.14
C ASN A 79 -9.92 22.82 18.75
N SER A 80 -9.34 23.15 17.61
CA SER A 80 -9.29 24.51 17.06
C SER A 80 -10.33 24.71 15.96
N ASN A 81 -10.92 25.90 15.89
CA ASN A 81 -11.81 26.30 14.80
C ASN A 81 -11.10 27.10 13.70
N VAL A 82 -9.76 27.23 13.80
CA VAL A 82 -8.92 27.89 12.81
C VAL A 82 -7.96 26.86 12.23
N GLU A 83 -7.90 26.81 10.91
CA GLU A 83 -6.99 25.96 10.14
C GLU A 83 -5.53 26.23 10.54
N ILE A 84 -4.74 25.18 10.70
CA ILE A 84 -3.29 25.24 10.95
C ILE A 84 -2.58 24.80 9.68
N LYS A 85 -1.71 25.65 9.14
CA LYS A 85 -0.98 25.38 7.88
C LYS A 85 0.47 25.06 8.17
N ILE A 86 0.91 23.90 7.66
CA ILE A 86 2.24 23.36 7.90
C ILE A 86 2.97 23.22 6.57
N GLU A 87 4.01 24.01 6.34
CA GLU A 87 4.94 23.76 5.24
C GLU A 87 5.78 22.52 5.57
N ALA A 88 5.80 21.53 4.68
CA ALA A 88 6.58 20.31 4.88
C ALA A 88 7.51 20.08 3.69
N SER A 89 8.77 19.78 3.97
CA SER A 89 9.75 19.34 2.97
C SER A 89 10.57 18.14 3.46
N PHE A 90 11.13 17.40 2.51
CA PHE A 90 11.93 16.21 2.77
C PHE A 90 13.32 16.40 2.16
N ASP A 91 14.15 17.17 2.88
CA ASP A 91 15.42 17.72 2.41
C ASP A 91 16.61 17.25 3.25
N PRO A 92 17.83 17.19 2.71
CA PRO A 92 19.00 16.79 3.48
C PRO A 92 19.25 17.73 4.66
N LEU A 93 19.30 17.18 5.87
CA LEU A 93 19.71 17.90 7.06
C LEU A 93 21.18 17.61 7.41
N THR A 94 21.75 18.45 8.27
CA THR A 94 23.07 18.19 8.85
C THR A 94 23.07 16.86 9.62
N PRO A 95 24.15 16.06 9.57
CA PRO A 95 24.21 14.79 10.27
C PRO A 95 23.86 14.92 11.76
N GLY A 96 22.97 14.05 12.24
CA GLY A 96 22.48 14.05 13.62
C GLY A 96 21.09 14.67 13.80
N PHE A 97 20.54 15.35 12.78
CA PHE A 97 19.16 15.81 12.77
C PHE A 97 18.29 14.85 11.97
N ILE A 98 17.18 14.42 12.57
CA ILE A 98 16.21 13.51 11.96
C ILE A 98 14.96 14.26 11.44
N GLY A 99 14.73 15.45 12.01
CA GLY A 99 13.72 16.42 11.64
C GLY A 99 14.08 17.77 12.27
N MET A 100 13.37 18.82 11.86
CA MET A 100 13.35 20.10 12.55
C MET A 100 12.06 20.86 12.26
N ALA A 101 11.61 21.64 13.24
CA ALA A 101 10.45 22.51 13.13
C ALA A 101 10.80 23.99 13.33
N SER A 102 10.00 24.85 12.73
CA SER A 102 10.04 26.29 12.95
C SER A 102 8.64 26.86 12.97
N MET A 103 8.36 27.71 13.95
CA MET A 103 7.20 28.61 13.91
C MET A 103 7.54 29.77 12.97
N LEU A 104 6.70 30.03 11.98
CA LEU A 104 6.97 31.05 10.95
C LEU A 104 6.62 32.46 11.42
N SER A 105 5.70 32.58 12.39
CA SER A 105 5.30 33.86 12.99
C SER A 105 5.01 33.71 14.48
N TRP A 106 5.09 34.84 15.19
CA TRP A 106 4.84 34.98 16.61
C TRP A 106 3.98 36.21 16.88
N GLU A 107 2.99 36.09 17.75
CA GLU A 107 2.16 37.20 18.20
C GLU A 107 2.59 37.62 19.61
N LEU A 108 2.92 38.90 19.80
CA LEU A 108 3.24 39.45 21.12
C LEU A 108 2.00 40.08 21.75
N GLU A 109 1.64 39.63 22.94
CA GLU A 109 0.62 40.29 23.71
C GLU A 109 1.17 41.53 24.46
N ASN A 110 0.87 42.73 23.97
CA ASN A 110 1.37 43.99 24.54
C ASN A 110 0.30 45.03 24.87
N SER A 111 -0.99 44.71 24.75
CA SER A 111 -2.08 45.65 25.01
C SER A 111 -2.87 45.28 26.29
N PRO A 112 -3.41 46.26 27.04
CA PRO A 112 -4.35 45.95 28.11
C PRO A 112 -5.71 45.52 27.50
N ASN A 113 -6.28 44.42 28.00
CA ASN A 113 -7.57 43.84 27.59
C ASN A 113 -7.60 43.19 26.19
N THR A 114 -6.76 42.20 25.95
CA THR A 114 -6.81 41.41 24.71
C THR A 114 -7.35 40.01 24.93
N THR A 115 -7.42 39.26 23.84
CA THR A 115 -7.83 37.86 23.78
C THR A 115 -6.75 36.90 24.29
N LEU A 116 -5.48 37.32 24.34
CA LEU A 116 -4.36 36.47 24.78
C LEU A 116 -4.22 36.53 26.32
N PRO A 117 -4.05 35.38 27.02
CA PRO A 117 -4.18 35.34 28.49
C PRO A 117 -3.11 36.09 29.28
N PHE A 118 -1.86 36.12 28.80
CA PHE A 118 -0.70 36.67 29.51
C PHE A 118 -0.11 37.88 28.81
N HIS A 119 0.09 38.96 29.55
CA HIS A 119 0.69 40.20 29.07
C HIS A 119 2.22 40.07 28.89
N SER A 120 2.79 40.84 27.97
CA SER A 120 4.22 40.82 27.61
C SER A 120 4.73 39.39 27.35
N THR A 121 3.92 38.60 26.65
CA THR A 121 4.20 37.18 26.37
C THR A 121 3.98 36.89 24.90
N TYR A 122 4.90 36.13 24.29
CA TYR A 122 4.80 35.68 22.90
C TYR A 122 4.04 34.36 22.78
N TYR A 123 3.26 34.24 21.71
CA TYR A 123 2.52 33.02 21.35
C TYR A 123 2.91 32.62 19.93
N PRO A 124 3.08 31.31 19.65
CA PRO A 124 3.11 30.81 18.29
C PRO A 124 1.86 31.27 17.53
N GLN A 125 2.03 31.61 16.24
CA GLN A 125 0.93 32.20 15.46
C GLN A 125 -0.32 31.31 15.42
N ALA A 126 -0.17 29.99 15.26
CA ALA A 126 -1.31 29.05 15.26
C ALA A 126 -2.12 29.11 16.57
N LEU A 127 -1.43 29.15 17.73
CA LEU A 127 -2.09 29.25 19.03
C LEU A 127 -2.74 30.63 19.22
N ALA A 128 -2.09 31.70 18.77
CA ALA A 128 -2.69 33.02 18.79
C ALA A 128 -3.96 33.06 17.92
N ASN A 129 -3.90 32.53 16.69
CA ASN A 129 -5.02 32.40 15.76
C ASN A 129 -6.20 31.68 16.43
N HIS A 130 -5.93 30.58 17.14
CA HIS A 130 -6.94 29.89 17.94
C HIS A 130 -7.62 30.81 18.97
N PHE A 131 -6.85 31.50 19.82
CA PHE A 131 -7.41 32.43 20.81
C PHE A 131 -8.29 33.50 20.17
N TYR A 132 -7.86 34.07 19.04
CA TYR A 132 -8.64 35.08 18.32
C TYR A 132 -9.85 34.51 17.55
N GLY A 133 -9.87 33.20 17.28
CA GLY A 133 -10.92 32.52 16.53
C GLY A 133 -10.89 32.78 15.02
N TYR A 134 -9.78 33.33 14.50
CA TYR A 134 -9.53 33.50 13.07
C TYR A 134 -8.02 33.65 12.80
N ASP A 135 -7.60 33.39 11.55
CA ASP A 135 -6.21 33.55 11.13
C ASP A 135 -5.83 35.03 11.00
N ARG A 136 -4.87 35.46 11.83
CA ARG A 136 -4.36 36.84 11.86
C ARG A 136 -3.26 37.09 10.83
N GLN A 137 -2.64 36.05 10.28
CA GLN A 137 -1.58 36.15 9.30
C GLN A 137 -1.91 35.32 8.04
N PRO A 138 -3.03 35.61 7.34
CA PRO A 138 -3.55 34.76 6.27
C PRO A 138 -2.70 34.70 4.99
N GLN A 139 -1.54 35.36 4.97
CA GLN A 139 -0.59 35.35 3.86
C GLN A 139 0.64 34.49 4.14
N THR A 140 0.76 33.96 5.36
CA THR A 140 1.86 33.10 5.79
C THR A 140 1.28 31.81 6.34
N ASN A 141 2.00 30.72 6.16
CA ASN A 141 1.69 29.48 6.87
C ASN A 141 2.12 29.62 8.34
N ASP A 142 1.57 28.80 9.23
CA ASP A 142 1.81 28.95 10.67
C ASP A 142 3.19 28.42 11.09
N MET A 143 3.59 27.31 10.46
CA MET A 143 4.85 26.62 10.78
C MET A 143 5.43 25.93 9.55
N ALA A 144 6.69 25.55 9.67
CA ALA A 144 7.40 24.71 8.73
C ALA A 144 8.07 23.55 9.46
N ILE A 145 8.04 22.37 8.86
CA ILE A 145 8.81 21.21 9.26
C ILE A 145 9.68 20.74 8.09
N GLN A 146 10.90 20.33 8.40
CA GLN A 146 11.83 19.76 7.43
C GLN A 146 12.30 18.41 7.97
N LEU A 147 12.05 17.35 7.21
CA LEU A 147 12.45 15.98 7.56
C LEU A 147 13.72 15.64 6.81
N ASN A 148 14.65 14.96 7.49
CA ASN A 148 15.94 14.64 6.88
C ASN A 148 15.77 13.60 5.77
N SER A 149 16.15 13.92 4.53
CA SER A 149 16.21 12.93 3.43
C SER A 149 17.54 12.18 3.31
N ASN A 150 18.58 12.62 4.04
CA ASN A 150 19.89 12.00 4.02
C ASN A 150 20.08 11.01 5.18
N TYR A 151 19.88 9.73 4.88
CA TYR A 151 20.00 8.63 5.83
C TYR A 151 21.36 7.90 5.79
N ALA A 152 22.32 8.41 5.02
CA ALA A 152 23.63 7.78 4.90
C ALA A 152 24.35 7.71 6.26
N ASN A 153 25.04 6.59 6.51
CA ASN A 153 25.77 6.29 7.75
C ASN A 153 24.91 6.22 9.02
N ASN A 154 23.59 6.05 8.90
CA ASN A 154 22.73 5.77 10.04
C ASN A 154 23.02 4.38 10.65
N LEU A 155 22.42 4.07 11.79
CA LEU A 155 22.65 2.80 12.48
C LEU A 155 22.32 1.59 11.58
N CYS A 156 21.28 1.67 10.76
CA CYS A 156 20.93 0.59 9.83
C CYS A 156 22.02 0.40 8.76
N ASP A 157 22.53 1.47 8.16
CA ASP A 157 23.62 1.45 7.19
C ASP A 157 24.90 0.84 7.79
N GLN A 158 25.25 1.23 9.01
CA GLN A 158 26.39 0.68 9.75
C GLN A 158 26.25 -0.82 10.07
N LEU A 159 25.01 -1.30 10.20
CA LEU A 159 24.67 -2.71 10.41
C LEU A 159 24.49 -3.49 9.09
N GLY A 160 24.68 -2.84 7.93
CA GLY A 160 24.58 -3.45 6.61
C GLY A 160 23.17 -3.61 6.07
N TYR A 161 22.18 -2.94 6.67
CA TYR A 161 20.82 -2.83 6.14
C TYR A 161 20.72 -1.62 5.21
N LEU A 162 19.76 -1.65 4.28
CA LEU A 162 19.39 -0.45 3.54
C LEU A 162 18.96 0.62 4.55
N ALA A 163 19.52 1.82 4.41
CA ALA A 163 19.39 2.91 5.37
C ALA A 163 18.00 3.55 5.40
N ASP A 164 16.98 2.89 4.84
CA ASP A 164 15.70 3.51 4.56
C ASP A 164 14.89 3.72 5.86
N PRO A 165 14.29 4.91 6.02
CA PRO A 165 13.46 5.20 7.17
C PRO A 165 12.18 4.36 7.12
N TYR A 166 11.56 4.14 8.27
CA TYR A 166 10.31 3.42 8.35
C TYR A 166 9.13 4.34 8.04
N LEU A 167 8.46 4.07 6.90
CA LEU A 167 7.33 4.84 6.37
C LEU A 167 5.96 4.15 6.60
N GLY A 168 5.92 3.02 7.29
CA GLY A 168 4.67 2.38 7.71
C GLY A 168 3.96 3.17 8.80
N LEU A 169 2.67 2.87 9.02
CA LEU A 169 1.83 3.51 10.03
C LEU A 169 1.70 2.67 11.31
N ASN A 170 2.43 1.54 11.42
CA ASN A 170 2.51 0.79 12.66
C ASN A 170 3.20 1.62 13.75
N ASN A 171 2.95 1.29 15.02
CA ASN A 171 3.65 1.88 16.17
C ASN A 171 5.04 1.27 16.42
N LYS A 172 5.46 0.30 15.59
CA LYS A 172 6.72 -0.41 15.65
C LYS A 172 7.36 -0.44 14.27
N THR A 173 8.65 -0.13 14.21
CA THR A 173 9.42 -0.27 12.98
C THR A 173 9.69 -1.74 12.67
N THR A 174 9.94 -2.06 11.40
CA THR A 174 10.35 -3.41 10.99
C THR A 174 11.70 -3.80 11.58
N LEU A 175 12.61 -2.83 11.71
CA LEU A 175 13.92 -2.99 12.33
C LEU A 175 14.13 -1.93 13.41
N ASN A 176 14.66 -2.34 14.57
CA ASN A 176 14.96 -1.44 15.69
C ASN A 176 15.94 -0.31 15.36
N CYS A 177 16.72 -0.42 14.27
CA CYS A 177 17.65 0.64 13.87
C CYS A 177 17.01 1.74 13.01
N GLN A 178 15.78 1.53 12.52
CA GLN A 178 15.12 2.45 11.60
C GLN A 178 14.59 3.69 12.33
N GLN A 179 14.66 4.83 11.66
CA GLN A 179 13.93 6.01 12.09
C GLN A 179 12.44 5.83 11.82
N HIS A 180 11.61 5.96 12.86
CA HIS A 180 10.16 6.01 12.72
C HIS A 180 9.71 7.39 12.26
N VAL A 181 9.35 7.54 10.98
CA VAL A 181 9.04 8.86 10.40
C VAL A 181 7.77 9.45 11.00
N LEU A 182 6.71 8.66 11.19
CA LEU A 182 5.47 9.15 11.80
C LEU A 182 5.70 9.79 13.17
N GLY A 183 6.45 9.12 14.06
CA GLY A 183 6.81 9.69 15.35
C GLY A 183 7.67 10.96 15.23
N THR A 184 8.56 11.03 14.23
CA THR A 184 9.34 12.24 13.95
C THR A 184 8.42 13.39 13.52
N VAL A 185 7.48 13.13 12.61
CA VAL A 185 6.52 14.15 12.14
C VAL A 185 5.68 14.68 13.29
N LEU A 186 5.10 13.80 14.12
CA LEU A 186 4.33 14.20 15.28
C LEU A 186 5.17 15.08 16.22
N HIS A 187 6.40 14.69 16.49
CA HIS A 187 7.35 15.46 17.31
C HIS A 187 7.58 16.87 16.76
N GLU A 188 7.91 16.99 15.47
CA GLU A 188 8.18 18.29 14.84
C GLU A 188 6.92 19.18 14.78
N ILE A 189 5.74 18.62 14.52
CA ILE A 189 4.49 19.40 14.54
C ILE A 189 4.21 19.90 15.97
N ILE A 190 4.43 19.09 17.00
CA ILE A 190 4.22 19.49 18.41
C ILE A 190 5.16 20.65 18.80
N HIS A 191 6.41 20.67 18.33
CA HIS A 191 7.27 21.85 18.45
C HIS A 191 6.61 23.08 17.81
N GLY A 192 6.13 22.96 16.57
CA GLY A 192 5.44 24.04 15.87
C GLY A 192 4.17 24.55 16.58
N LEU A 193 3.46 23.66 17.29
CA LEU A 193 2.28 23.99 18.10
C LEU A 193 2.64 24.75 19.40
N GLY A 194 3.92 24.87 19.74
CA GLY A 194 4.38 25.70 20.84
C GLY A 194 5.09 24.94 21.96
N PHE A 195 5.43 23.66 21.77
CA PHE A 195 6.35 22.96 22.68
C PHE A 195 7.79 23.42 22.41
N TYR A 196 8.11 24.68 22.69
CA TYR A 196 9.40 25.26 22.34
C TYR A 196 9.70 26.51 23.15
N GLU A 197 10.90 26.56 23.75
CA GLU A 197 11.40 27.76 24.42
C GLU A 197 12.28 28.61 23.51
N THR A 198 12.24 29.94 23.68
CA THR A 198 12.96 30.90 22.83
C THR A 198 14.20 31.51 23.50
N LEU A 199 14.70 30.96 24.62
CA LEU A 199 15.78 31.53 25.39
C LEU A 199 17.10 31.53 24.60
N ASN A 200 17.85 32.64 24.68
CA ASN A 200 19.23 32.65 24.27
C ASN A 200 20.09 31.88 25.29
N LYS A 201 20.37 30.61 25.01
CA LYS A 201 21.13 29.70 25.87
C LYS A 201 22.55 30.17 26.23
N ALA A 202 23.16 31.10 25.47
CA ALA A 202 24.47 31.64 25.79
C ALA A 202 24.43 32.76 26.85
N THR A 203 23.32 33.50 26.91
CA THR A 203 23.22 34.71 27.75
C THR A 203 22.14 34.64 28.82
N GLY A 204 21.16 33.73 28.68
CA GLY A 204 19.97 33.63 29.55
C GLY A 204 18.92 34.72 29.29
N ALA A 205 19.11 35.53 28.26
CA ALA A 205 18.14 36.53 27.83
C ALA A 205 17.01 35.88 26.99
N TRP A 206 15.82 36.48 27.01
CA TRP A 206 14.73 36.08 26.12
C TRP A 206 15.11 36.32 24.66
N GLY A 207 15.02 35.30 23.80
CA GLY A 207 15.37 35.45 22.38
C GLY A 207 14.42 36.37 21.62
N LEU A 208 13.15 36.44 22.04
CA LEU A 208 12.16 37.38 21.51
C LEU A 208 12.07 38.69 22.30
N ASN A 209 13.01 38.97 23.23
CA ASN A 209 13.00 40.08 24.20
C ASN A 209 11.96 39.99 25.33
N ASN A 210 10.93 39.15 25.18
CA ASN A 210 9.94 38.79 26.19
C ASN A 210 9.83 37.25 26.26
N PRO A 211 9.33 36.67 27.37
CA PRO A 211 9.08 35.23 27.42
C PRO A 211 8.04 34.80 26.37
N ASP A 212 8.20 33.59 25.84
CA ASP A 212 7.12 32.86 25.17
C ASP A 212 6.21 32.16 26.20
N ILE A 213 4.99 31.83 25.79
CA ILE A 213 3.97 31.20 26.63
C ILE A 213 4.46 29.89 27.25
N TYR A 214 5.22 29.09 26.52
CA TYR A 214 5.77 27.82 27.00
C TYR A 214 6.77 28.05 28.15
N SER A 215 7.69 29.00 27.98
CA SER A 215 8.68 29.39 28.99
C SER A 215 8.07 29.95 30.27
N THR A 216 6.79 30.38 30.25
CA THR A 216 6.10 30.82 31.48
C THR A 216 5.83 29.69 32.45
N GLN A 217 5.85 28.43 31.99
CA GLN A 217 5.55 27.23 32.77
C GLN A 217 6.82 26.48 33.25
N LEU A 218 8.00 27.00 32.91
CA LEU A 218 9.28 26.40 33.30
C LEU A 218 9.75 26.91 34.66
N GLU A 219 10.14 25.97 35.53
CA GLU A 219 10.56 26.21 36.90
C GLU A 219 12.00 25.73 37.15
N ASP A 220 12.79 26.53 37.86
CA ASP A 220 13.95 26.00 38.60
C ASP A 220 13.45 25.39 39.90
N HIS A 221 13.50 24.07 39.98
CA HIS A 221 12.83 23.36 41.06
C HIS A 221 13.49 23.59 42.42
N SER A 222 14.82 23.57 42.48
CA SER A 222 15.60 23.87 43.70
C SER A 222 15.29 25.23 44.33
N ASN A 223 15.05 26.27 43.52
CA ASN A 223 14.72 27.60 44.01
C ASN A 223 13.21 27.89 44.04
N MET A 224 12.38 27.00 43.50
CA MET A 224 10.93 27.16 43.32
C MET A 224 10.57 28.49 42.64
N LEU A 225 11.33 28.83 41.60
CA LEU A 225 11.15 30.05 40.82
C LEU A 225 10.75 29.69 39.40
N LEU A 226 9.73 30.37 38.89
CA LEU A 226 9.39 30.36 37.48
C LEU A 226 10.38 31.21 36.68
N TRP A 227 10.70 30.79 35.46
CA TRP A 227 11.64 31.49 34.57
C TRP A 227 11.32 32.98 34.34
N PRO A 228 10.06 33.43 34.20
CA PRO A 228 9.70 34.85 34.18
C PRO A 228 10.17 35.66 35.40
N ASN A 229 10.31 35.02 36.57
CA ASN A 229 10.72 35.68 37.81
C ASN A 229 12.24 35.61 38.04
N MET A 230 12.99 35.02 37.12
CA MET A 230 14.44 34.90 37.20
C MET A 230 15.16 36.02 36.45
N ASN A 231 16.41 36.28 36.86
CA ASN A 231 17.37 36.97 36.01
C ASN A 231 18.02 36.00 34.99
N ASN A 232 18.77 36.55 34.04
CA ASN A 232 19.42 35.77 33.00
C ASN A 232 20.36 34.67 33.53
N THR A 233 21.16 34.97 34.55
CA THR A 233 22.11 34.01 35.14
C THR A 233 21.38 32.85 35.81
N GLN A 234 20.25 33.12 36.47
CA GLN A 234 19.42 32.09 37.09
C GLN A 234 18.81 31.14 36.07
N ARG A 235 18.32 31.63 34.92
CA ARG A 235 17.81 30.76 33.85
C ARG A 235 18.87 29.81 33.28
N ILE A 236 20.10 30.30 33.07
CA ILE A 236 21.22 29.45 32.63
C ILE A 236 21.59 28.41 33.69
N ALA A 237 21.56 28.77 34.97
CA ALA A 237 21.81 27.82 36.05
C ALA A 237 20.73 26.72 36.08
N SER A 238 19.45 27.10 35.95
CA SER A 238 18.32 26.17 35.88
C SER A 238 18.48 25.15 34.75
N LEU A 239 18.90 25.60 33.56
CA LEU A 239 19.16 24.74 32.41
C LEU A 239 20.35 23.80 32.57
N SER A 240 21.35 24.09 33.41
CA SER A 240 22.62 23.33 33.45
C SER A 240 22.73 22.37 34.64
N GLN A 241 21.77 22.39 35.56
CA GLN A 241 21.83 21.67 36.84
C GLN A 241 20.88 20.46 36.92
N ASN A 242 20.28 20.02 35.81
CA ASN A 242 19.24 18.98 35.78
C ASN A 242 18.12 19.23 36.80
N ASN A 243 17.64 20.47 36.83
CA ASN A 243 16.73 21.01 37.84
C ASN A 243 15.61 21.84 37.19
N LEU A 244 15.40 21.66 35.88
CA LEU A 244 14.40 22.35 35.10
C LEU A 244 13.15 21.49 35.02
N HIS A 245 12.02 21.98 35.53
CA HIS A 245 10.77 21.23 35.52
C HIS A 245 9.66 21.99 34.78
N TRP A 246 8.73 21.24 34.18
CA TRP A 246 7.42 21.73 33.76
C TRP A 246 6.44 21.66 34.92
N ILE A 247 5.69 22.75 35.14
CA ILE A 247 4.78 22.88 36.29
C ILE A 247 3.33 23.19 35.92
N GLY A 248 2.98 23.13 34.64
CA GLY A 248 1.63 23.41 34.17
C GLY A 248 0.61 22.45 34.81
N LEU A 249 -0.60 22.96 35.05
CA LEU A 249 -1.61 22.29 35.88
C LEU A 249 -2.09 20.97 35.30
N ASN A 250 -2.37 20.92 34.00
CA ASN A 250 -2.86 19.71 33.33
C ASN A 250 -1.79 18.63 33.35
N ALA A 251 -0.54 18.99 33.03
CA ALA A 251 0.57 18.05 33.03
C ALA A 251 0.87 17.56 34.45
N ALA A 252 0.78 18.43 35.46
CA ALA A 252 0.93 18.05 36.86
C ALA A 252 -0.15 17.07 37.33
N ILE A 253 -1.41 17.28 36.94
CA ILE A 253 -2.51 16.35 37.26
C ILE A 253 -2.26 14.99 36.61
N GLN A 254 -1.86 14.95 35.35
CA GLN A 254 -1.56 13.71 34.64
C GLN A 254 -0.37 12.97 35.25
N SER A 255 0.69 13.70 35.60
CA SER A 255 1.85 13.16 36.31
C SER A 255 1.48 12.54 37.66
N LEU A 256 0.61 13.19 38.44
CA LEU A 256 0.10 12.63 39.71
C LEU A 256 -0.78 11.39 39.48
N PHE A 257 -1.59 11.40 38.43
CA PHE A 257 -2.37 10.23 38.02
C PHE A 257 -1.44 9.04 37.76
N LEU A 258 -0.41 9.19 36.94
CA LEU A 258 0.56 8.14 36.63
C LEU A 258 1.26 7.61 37.90
N GLN A 259 1.71 8.51 38.78
CA GLN A 259 2.35 8.15 40.06
C GLN A 259 1.44 7.31 40.96
N SER A 260 0.13 7.58 40.96
CA SER A 260 -0.84 6.86 41.79
C SER A 260 -1.28 5.50 41.23
N HIS A 261 -1.00 5.21 39.96
CA HIS A 261 -1.44 3.98 39.27
C HIS A 261 -0.33 2.94 39.08
N GLY A 262 0.76 3.03 39.87
CA GLY A 262 1.80 2.02 39.91
C GLY A 262 2.70 2.00 38.68
N ALA A 263 2.66 3.04 37.85
CA ALA A 263 3.70 3.28 36.86
C ALA A 263 5.03 3.49 37.59
N ILE A 264 6.12 2.98 37.01
CA ILE A 264 7.44 3.54 37.35
C ILE A 264 7.36 4.97 36.82
N THR A 265 7.67 5.97 37.65
CA THR A 265 7.48 7.38 37.29
C THR A 265 8.76 8.17 37.51
N THR A 266 9.88 7.65 37.02
CA THR A 266 11.16 8.40 37.04
C THR A 266 10.95 9.73 36.32
N GLY A 267 11.49 10.83 36.85
CA GLY A 267 11.27 12.17 36.29
C GLY A 267 9.93 12.82 36.65
N HIS A 268 9.02 12.13 37.35
CA HIS A 268 7.83 12.73 37.95
C HIS A 268 8.07 13.03 39.43
N TRP A 269 7.70 14.23 39.86
CA TRP A 269 7.92 14.71 41.23
C TRP A 269 6.64 14.73 42.07
N PRO A 270 6.73 14.74 43.43
CA PRO A 270 5.56 14.64 44.32
C PRO A 270 4.49 15.73 44.16
N ALA A 271 4.81 16.85 43.51
CA ALA A 271 3.86 17.92 43.18
C ALA A 271 3.22 17.77 41.78
N GLY A 272 3.54 16.70 41.06
CA GLY A 272 3.18 16.50 39.66
C GLY A 272 4.16 17.13 38.66
N HIS A 273 5.15 17.90 39.12
CA HIS A 273 6.12 18.52 38.21
C HIS A 273 6.89 17.46 37.41
N ILE A 274 7.21 17.78 36.17
CA ILE A 274 7.84 16.85 35.21
C ILE A 274 9.23 17.35 34.89
N SER A 275 10.23 16.48 34.95
CA SER A 275 11.61 16.80 34.57
C SER A 275 11.75 17.11 33.07
N MET A 276 12.42 18.22 32.76
CA MET A 276 12.71 18.66 31.39
C MET A 276 14.19 18.46 31.05
N HIS A 277 14.47 18.30 29.76
CA HIS A 277 15.82 18.13 29.22
C HIS A 277 16.70 19.34 29.51
N THR A 278 17.91 19.09 30.04
CA THR A 278 18.86 20.12 30.45
C THR A 278 20.16 20.11 29.64
N SER A 279 20.90 21.21 29.63
CA SER A 279 22.10 21.41 28.79
C SER A 279 23.34 20.63 29.23
N ASN A 280 23.27 19.92 30.36
CA ASN A 280 24.28 18.97 30.81
C ASN A 280 24.04 17.55 30.26
N GLU A 281 22.92 17.33 29.58
CA GLU A 281 22.61 16.09 28.87
C GLU A 281 23.18 16.13 27.44
N GLU A 282 22.98 15.05 26.68
CA GLU A 282 23.38 14.98 25.26
C GLU A 282 22.55 15.98 24.45
N ASN A 283 23.10 16.58 23.38
CA ASN A 283 22.39 17.57 22.52
C ASN A 283 21.98 18.90 23.21
N GLN A 284 22.95 19.63 23.78
CA GLN A 284 22.72 20.88 24.52
C GLN A 284 21.86 21.96 23.81
N SER A 285 21.79 21.94 22.47
CA SER A 285 20.97 22.87 21.69
C SER A 285 19.46 22.71 21.90
N SER A 286 19.00 21.52 22.29
CA SER A 286 17.57 21.21 22.44
C SER A 286 17.06 21.36 23.89
N ALA A 287 17.96 21.67 24.84
CA ALA A 287 17.65 21.85 26.26
C ALA A 287 16.52 22.87 26.50
N GLY A 288 15.59 22.52 27.38
CA GLY A 288 14.39 23.31 27.71
C GLY A 288 13.17 23.07 26.81
N SER A 289 13.37 22.60 25.57
CA SER A 289 12.27 22.29 24.64
C SER A 289 11.93 20.80 24.56
N HIS A 290 12.38 19.98 25.51
CA HIS A 290 12.17 18.52 25.49
C HIS A 290 11.94 17.99 26.91
N PHE A 291 11.29 16.84 27.01
CA PHE A 291 11.27 16.07 28.24
C PHE A 291 12.65 15.47 28.53
N ALA A 292 12.96 15.30 29.82
CA ALA A 292 14.20 14.65 30.22
C ALA A 292 14.19 13.18 29.77
N LYS A 293 15.33 12.66 29.28
CA LYS A 293 15.44 11.28 28.76
C LYS A 293 15.17 10.18 29.80
N TYR A 294 15.26 10.51 31.07
CA TYR A 294 14.94 9.57 32.15
C TYR A 294 13.49 9.68 32.63
N LEU A 295 12.69 10.56 32.01
CA LEU A 295 11.25 10.59 32.24
C LEU A 295 10.67 9.24 31.82
N TYR A 296 9.83 8.65 32.66
CA TYR A 296 9.23 7.37 32.37
C TYR A 296 7.76 7.34 32.82
N PRO A 297 6.78 6.86 32.01
CA PRO A 297 6.93 6.32 30.65
C PRO A 297 7.61 7.29 29.67
N ASN A 298 8.32 6.74 28.68
CA ASN A 298 8.98 7.56 27.68
C ASN A 298 7.96 8.41 26.92
N GLU A 299 8.37 9.58 26.46
CA GLU A 299 7.48 10.57 25.84
C GLU A 299 7.91 10.92 24.41
N ILE A 300 6.94 11.23 23.55
CA ILE A 300 7.24 11.58 22.15
C ILE A 300 8.12 12.82 22.02
N MET A 301 8.06 13.73 23.00
CA MET A 301 8.84 14.99 23.04
C MET A 301 10.17 14.86 23.79
N GLU A 302 10.73 13.67 23.86
CA GLU A 302 12.13 13.47 24.25
C GLU A 302 13.09 13.87 23.12
N HIS A 303 14.28 14.34 23.49
CA HIS A 303 15.28 14.83 22.52
C HIS A 303 15.96 13.72 21.70
N THR A 304 15.75 12.45 22.06
CA THR A 304 16.23 11.28 21.34
C THR A 304 15.06 10.36 21.06
N GLN A 305 15.04 9.78 19.88
CA GLN A 305 14.12 8.70 19.56
C GLN A 305 14.58 7.42 20.27
N ASP A 306 13.87 7.03 21.33
CA ASP A 306 14.08 5.75 21.99
C ASP A 306 13.14 4.68 21.41
N LEU A 307 13.53 3.41 21.57
CA LEU A 307 12.77 2.25 21.09
C LEU A 307 11.44 2.07 21.83
N ASP A 308 11.37 2.58 23.06
CA ASP A 308 10.22 2.43 23.96
C ASP A 308 9.31 3.68 23.95
N ASP A 309 9.61 4.68 23.13
CA ASP A 309 8.77 5.87 22.97
C ASP A 309 7.41 5.48 22.38
N PRO A 310 6.33 6.11 22.83
CA PRO A 310 5.02 5.73 22.35
C PRO A 310 4.79 6.39 20.98
N LYS A 311 4.96 5.60 19.91
CA LYS A 311 4.82 6.09 18.51
C LYS A 311 3.37 6.19 18.03
N ASN A 312 2.40 5.92 18.92
CA ASN A 312 0.97 5.96 18.66
C ASN A 312 0.17 6.93 19.53
N THR A 313 0.86 7.86 20.19
CA THR A 313 0.27 8.89 21.03
C THR A 313 1.22 10.07 21.16
N ILE A 314 0.70 11.21 21.62
CA ILE A 314 1.51 12.35 22.01
C ILE A 314 1.78 12.43 23.52
N GLY A 315 1.25 11.49 24.32
CA GLY A 315 1.51 11.37 25.75
C GLY A 315 1.33 12.67 26.53
N LEU A 316 2.29 12.99 27.41
CA LEU A 316 2.29 14.22 28.22
C LEU A 316 2.34 15.50 27.39
N ALA A 317 2.73 15.43 26.11
CA ALA A 317 2.71 16.61 25.25
C ALA A 317 1.29 17.16 25.08
N LYS A 318 0.25 16.30 25.11
CA LYS A 318 -1.16 16.76 25.12
C LYS A 318 -1.40 17.74 26.27
N GLN A 319 -1.00 17.37 27.49
CA GLN A 319 -1.22 18.22 28.66
C GLN A 319 -0.36 19.48 28.66
N VAL A 320 0.86 19.41 28.13
CA VAL A 320 1.70 20.60 27.93
C VAL A 320 1.05 21.57 26.94
N LEU A 321 0.50 21.07 25.83
CA LEU A 321 -0.25 21.90 24.87
C LEU A 321 -1.50 22.53 25.52
N GLN A 322 -2.22 21.80 26.38
CA GLN A 322 -3.32 22.36 27.16
C GLN A 322 -2.88 23.47 28.12
N ASP A 323 -1.73 23.28 28.79
CA ASP A 323 -1.19 24.24 29.74
C ASP A 323 -0.78 25.56 29.09
N ILE A 324 -0.34 25.54 27.82
CA ILE A 324 -0.05 26.77 27.05
C ILE A 324 -1.31 27.37 26.40
N GLY A 325 -2.41 26.63 26.33
CA GLY A 325 -3.72 27.16 25.96
C GLY A 325 -4.45 26.47 24.80
N TRP A 326 -3.94 25.36 24.26
CA TRP A 326 -4.68 24.59 23.27
C TRP A 326 -5.88 23.89 23.91
N PRO A 327 -7.10 24.04 23.35
CA PRO A 327 -8.24 23.26 23.79
C PRO A 327 -8.14 21.82 23.27
N ILE A 328 -8.75 20.92 24.03
CA ILE A 328 -8.95 19.52 23.67
C ILE A 328 -10.45 19.19 23.67
N PHE A 329 -10.80 18.00 23.19
CA PHE A 329 -12.17 17.51 23.24
C PHE A 329 -12.55 17.12 24.67
N PHE A 330 -13.74 17.53 25.12
CA PHE A 330 -14.24 17.23 26.48
C PHE A 330 -14.63 15.75 26.67
N ASN A 331 -14.86 15.02 25.58
CA ASN A 331 -15.34 13.65 25.58
C ASN A 331 -14.24 12.65 25.15
N GLY A 332 -12.98 12.90 25.51
CA GLY A 332 -11.85 12.09 25.02
C GLY A 332 -11.42 12.45 23.60
N ASP A 333 -10.27 11.92 23.20
CA ASP A 333 -9.77 12.04 21.83
C ASP A 333 -10.48 11.02 20.94
N LYS A 334 -10.60 11.29 19.64
CA LYS A 334 -11.23 10.32 18.74
C LYS A 334 -10.21 9.26 18.29
N PRO A 335 -10.65 8.01 18.07
CA PRO A 335 -9.83 7.05 17.35
C PRO A 335 -9.61 7.53 15.91
N LEU A 336 -8.57 7.01 15.27
CA LEU A 336 -8.24 7.24 13.87
C LEU A 336 -7.92 5.92 13.18
N ILE A 337 -8.54 5.67 12.03
CA ILE A 337 -8.29 4.52 11.15
C ILE A 337 -7.49 5.01 9.94
N SER A 338 -6.38 4.35 9.62
CA SER A 338 -5.66 4.65 8.38
C SER A 338 -6.52 4.31 7.17
N LYS A 339 -6.37 5.11 6.10
CA LYS A 339 -7.08 4.88 4.85
C LYS A 339 -6.76 3.48 4.29
N ILE A 340 -7.78 2.86 3.67
CA ILE A 340 -7.64 1.70 2.81
C ILE A 340 -8.17 2.08 1.43
N ASN A 341 -7.37 1.88 0.39
CA ASN A 341 -7.82 2.11 -0.98
C ASN A 341 -8.82 1.06 -1.44
N ASP A 342 -9.66 1.45 -2.41
CA ASP A 342 -10.54 0.53 -3.12
C ASP A 342 -9.73 -0.62 -3.72
N ALA A 343 -10.33 -1.80 -3.77
CA ALA A 343 -9.66 -3.02 -4.17
C ALA A 343 -10.52 -3.89 -5.08
N GLU A 344 -9.85 -4.74 -5.85
CA GLU A 344 -10.47 -5.66 -6.80
C GLU A 344 -9.84 -7.06 -6.63
N ILE A 345 -10.69 -8.07 -6.54
CA ILE A 345 -10.31 -9.48 -6.42
C ILE A 345 -11.20 -10.37 -7.31
N PHE A 346 -10.80 -11.62 -7.50
CA PHE A 346 -11.61 -12.61 -8.21
C PHE A 346 -12.45 -13.44 -7.23
N ALA A 347 -13.58 -13.95 -7.71
CA ALA A 347 -14.41 -14.86 -6.95
C ALA A 347 -13.58 -16.07 -6.51
N ASN A 348 -13.84 -16.53 -5.28
CA ASN A 348 -13.13 -17.62 -4.62
C ASN A 348 -11.66 -17.32 -4.23
N THR A 349 -11.19 -16.07 -4.34
CA THR A 349 -9.96 -15.61 -3.69
C THR A 349 -10.28 -14.79 -2.44
N SER A 350 -9.28 -14.52 -1.58
CA SER A 350 -9.45 -13.66 -0.40
C SER A 350 -8.66 -12.37 -0.59
N TYR A 351 -9.23 -11.26 -0.14
CA TYR A 351 -8.55 -9.98 -0.05
C TYR A 351 -7.85 -9.87 1.30
N HIS A 352 -6.62 -9.39 1.29
CA HIS A 352 -5.82 -9.14 2.48
C HIS A 352 -5.17 -7.76 2.37
N THR A 353 -5.23 -6.98 3.43
CA THR A 353 -4.53 -5.71 3.55
C THR A 353 -4.27 -5.39 5.01
N ASP A 354 -3.34 -4.47 5.26
CA ASP A 354 -3.04 -3.97 6.59
C ASP A 354 -3.54 -2.54 6.72
N PHE A 355 -3.98 -2.17 7.93
CA PHE A 355 -4.37 -0.81 8.29
C PHE A 355 -4.04 -0.55 9.76
N SER A 356 -3.94 0.71 10.14
CA SER A 356 -3.60 1.11 11.51
C SER A 356 -4.77 1.76 12.23
N ILE A 357 -4.90 1.48 13.52
CA ILE A 357 -5.85 2.14 14.42
C ILE A 357 -5.08 2.83 15.53
N PHE A 358 -5.27 4.13 15.66
CA PHE A 358 -4.66 4.98 16.68
C PHE A 358 -5.74 5.55 17.59
N ASP A 359 -5.41 5.71 18.87
CA ASP A 359 -6.25 6.37 19.86
C ASP A 359 -5.32 6.93 20.95
N ASN A 360 -5.51 8.20 21.28
CA ASN A 360 -4.64 8.96 22.17
C ASN A 360 -5.10 8.93 23.64
N ASP A 361 -6.22 8.26 23.97
CA ASP A 361 -6.75 8.23 25.33
C ASP A 361 -5.99 7.32 26.31
N ASN A 362 -5.10 6.46 25.82
CA ASN A 362 -4.39 5.49 26.66
C ASN A 362 -3.23 6.09 27.48
N ALA A 363 -3.52 6.91 28.50
CA ALA A 363 -2.55 7.59 29.37
C ALA A 363 -1.25 6.85 29.80
N LEU A 364 -1.20 5.51 29.80
CA LEU A 364 -0.03 4.73 30.20
C LEU A 364 0.93 4.38 29.04
N HIS A 365 0.45 4.43 27.79
CA HIS A 365 1.15 4.29 26.50
C HIS A 365 2.33 3.29 26.35
N HIS A 366 2.59 2.35 27.29
CA HIS A 366 3.81 1.52 27.30
C HIS A 366 3.59 0.03 27.62
N GLU A 367 4.17 -0.87 26.79
CA GLU A 367 3.96 -2.34 26.72
C GLU A 367 3.98 -3.10 28.05
N LYS A 368 4.88 -2.73 28.97
CA LYS A 368 4.98 -3.38 30.29
C LYS A 368 3.78 -3.13 31.22
N PHE A 369 2.97 -2.09 30.97
CA PHE A 369 1.72 -1.85 31.68
C PHE A 369 0.51 -2.52 31.01
N TYR A 370 0.69 -3.16 29.84
CA TYR A 370 -0.35 -3.93 29.15
C TYR A 370 -0.50 -5.36 29.72
N ASN A 371 0.45 -5.87 30.51
CA ASN A 371 0.35 -7.23 31.08
C ASN A 371 -0.48 -7.26 32.37
N TRP A 372 -1.80 -7.33 32.22
CA TRP A 372 -2.71 -7.62 33.34
C TRP A 372 -2.96 -9.13 33.57
N SER A 373 -2.32 -10.02 32.81
CA SER A 373 -2.76 -11.41 32.69
C SER A 373 -2.72 -12.27 33.97
N SER A 374 -2.17 -11.77 35.09
CA SER A 374 -2.22 -12.47 36.39
C SER A 374 -3.21 -11.89 37.41
N SER A 375 -3.95 -10.81 37.11
CA SER A 375 -4.76 -10.08 38.11
C SER A 375 -6.16 -9.59 37.69
N GLY A 376 -6.69 -9.95 36.51
CA GLY A 376 -8.10 -9.71 36.08
C GLY A 376 -8.71 -8.28 36.07
N ARG A 377 -8.12 -7.26 35.41
CA ARG A 377 -8.56 -5.85 35.23
C ARG A 377 -7.72 -5.10 34.12
N GLY A 378 -7.92 -5.33 32.82
CA GLY A 378 -7.06 -4.74 31.75
C GLY A 378 -6.99 -3.20 31.66
N PRO A 379 -5.98 -2.68 30.91
CA PRO A 379 -6.30 -1.84 29.75
C PRO A 379 -5.53 -2.31 28.51
N HIS A 380 -6.24 -2.90 27.56
CA HIS A 380 -5.85 -2.86 26.14
C HIS A 380 -6.31 -1.50 25.60
N LEU A 381 -6.03 -1.14 24.34
CA LEU A 381 -6.90 -0.14 23.69
C LEU A 381 -8.33 -0.72 23.76
N ILE A 382 -9.15 -0.31 24.72
CA ILE A 382 -10.50 -0.86 24.88
C ILE A 382 -11.38 -0.18 23.84
N MET A 383 -11.14 -0.56 22.59
CA MET A 383 -11.91 -0.08 21.46
C MET A 383 -12.87 -1.18 21.02
N GLY A 384 -14.11 -0.80 20.79
CA GLY A 384 -15.02 -1.57 19.96
C GLY A 384 -14.52 -1.53 18.51
N VAL A 385 -14.40 -2.68 17.87
CA VAL A 385 -14.04 -2.79 16.46
C VAL A 385 -15.09 -3.63 15.77
N SER A 386 -15.68 -3.08 14.72
CA SER A 386 -16.66 -3.80 13.90
C SER A 386 -16.41 -3.56 12.42
N ALA A 387 -16.82 -4.53 11.60
CA ALA A 387 -16.79 -4.39 10.16
C ALA A 387 -18.07 -4.97 9.55
N ASN A 388 -18.57 -4.33 8.50
CA ASN A 388 -19.75 -4.80 7.78
C ASN A 388 -19.60 -4.57 6.27
N SER A 389 -20.37 -5.35 5.52
CA SER A 389 -20.51 -5.24 4.08
C SER A 389 -21.87 -4.64 3.75
N SER A 390 -21.88 -3.70 2.81
CA SER A 390 -23.13 -3.14 2.25
C SER A 390 -23.96 -4.17 1.47
N ASP A 391 -23.32 -5.22 0.94
CA ASP A 391 -23.95 -6.35 0.26
C ASP A 391 -23.46 -7.68 0.85
N GLN A 392 -24.28 -8.25 1.74
CA GLN A 392 -24.00 -9.53 2.40
C GLN A 392 -24.14 -10.75 1.49
N SER A 393 -24.68 -10.59 0.28
CA SER A 393 -24.68 -11.65 -0.73
C SER A 393 -23.35 -11.77 -1.46
N VAL A 394 -22.54 -10.71 -1.49
CA VAL A 394 -21.17 -10.72 -2.03
C VAL A 394 -20.16 -11.07 -0.94
N VAL A 395 -20.21 -10.36 0.19
CA VAL A 395 -19.34 -10.60 1.36
C VAL A 395 -20.21 -10.58 2.61
N ALA A 396 -20.35 -11.71 3.31
CA ALA A 396 -21.06 -11.71 4.59
C ALA A 396 -20.21 -11.05 5.68
N ASN A 397 -20.84 -10.39 6.65
CA ASN A 397 -20.11 -9.73 7.75
C ASN A 397 -19.25 -10.71 8.56
N SER A 398 -19.66 -11.98 8.64
CA SER A 398 -18.89 -13.03 9.33
C SER A 398 -17.57 -13.39 8.63
N ASP A 399 -17.44 -13.04 7.36
CA ASP A 399 -16.28 -13.36 6.52
C ASP A 399 -15.34 -12.15 6.36
N ILE A 400 -15.56 -11.10 7.16
CA ILE A 400 -14.66 -9.97 7.34
C ILE A 400 -13.97 -10.16 8.69
N LEU A 401 -12.68 -10.46 8.67
CA LEU A 401 -11.87 -10.76 9.84
C LEU A 401 -10.84 -9.66 10.04
N ILE A 402 -10.72 -9.15 11.26
CA ILE A 402 -9.71 -8.18 11.67
C ILE A 402 -8.86 -8.82 12.77
N SER A 403 -7.54 -8.81 12.62
CA SER A 403 -6.63 -9.34 13.65
C SER A 403 -6.70 -8.53 14.94
N GLY A 404 -6.43 -9.16 16.09
CA GLY A 404 -6.43 -8.45 17.38
C GLY A 404 -7.82 -7.97 17.84
N VAL A 405 -8.89 -8.66 17.42
CA VAL A 405 -10.27 -8.40 17.81
C VAL A 405 -10.96 -9.70 18.24
N THR A 406 -11.47 -9.72 19.48
CA THR A 406 -12.27 -10.83 20.02
C THR A 406 -13.61 -10.31 20.53
N ASN A 407 -14.72 -10.89 20.06
CA ASN A 407 -16.08 -10.46 20.39
C ASN A 407 -16.35 -8.96 20.15
N GLY A 408 -15.76 -8.40 19.08
CA GLY A 408 -15.91 -6.99 18.72
C GLY A 408 -15.14 -6.01 19.60
N LEU A 409 -14.23 -6.50 20.44
CA LEU A 409 -13.35 -5.68 21.28
C LEU A 409 -11.90 -5.94 20.89
N SER A 410 -11.08 -4.89 20.88
CA SER A 410 -9.65 -5.08 20.63
C SER A 410 -8.99 -5.83 21.79
N ASP A 411 -8.17 -6.83 21.45
CA ASP A 411 -7.41 -7.63 22.40
C ASP A 411 -5.88 -7.56 22.17
N SER A 412 -5.44 -6.69 21.26
CA SER A 412 -4.03 -6.47 20.91
C SER A 412 -3.58 -5.04 21.28
N PRO A 413 -2.35 -4.87 21.78
CA PRO A 413 -1.73 -3.55 22.00
C PRO A 413 -1.16 -2.93 20.72
N ASP A 414 -1.03 -3.70 19.63
CA ASP A 414 -0.47 -3.20 18.38
C ASP A 414 -1.46 -2.21 17.75
N THR A 415 -0.99 -1.22 17.00
CA THR A 415 -1.87 -0.35 16.21
C THR A 415 -2.20 -0.95 14.85
N LEU A 416 -1.27 -1.72 14.28
CA LEU A 416 -1.45 -2.40 13.01
C LEU A 416 -2.46 -3.55 13.13
N ARG A 417 -3.34 -3.65 12.15
CA ARG A 417 -4.39 -4.64 12.01
C ARG A 417 -4.32 -5.26 10.63
N GLN A 418 -4.53 -6.57 10.57
CA GLN A 418 -4.65 -7.30 9.32
C GLN A 418 -6.14 -7.49 9.04
N LEU A 419 -6.59 -7.02 7.88
CA LEU A 419 -7.91 -7.24 7.35
C LEU A 419 -7.87 -8.44 6.40
N SER A 420 -8.76 -9.40 6.60
CA SER A 420 -8.98 -10.51 5.69
C SER A 420 -10.46 -10.59 5.32
N ILE A 421 -10.73 -10.62 4.03
CA ILE A 421 -12.10 -10.69 3.50
C ILE A 421 -12.20 -11.88 2.56
N THR A 422 -13.15 -12.76 2.84
CA THR A 422 -13.49 -13.89 1.97
C THR A 422 -14.89 -13.69 1.39
N PRO A 423 -15.03 -13.47 0.08
CA PRO A 423 -16.34 -13.40 -0.57
C PRO A 423 -17.12 -14.70 -0.45
N GLN A 424 -18.44 -14.62 -0.57
CA GLN A 424 -19.29 -15.79 -0.71
C GLN A 424 -18.86 -16.60 -1.94
N ALA A 425 -18.99 -17.93 -1.85
CA ALA A 425 -18.56 -18.83 -2.91
C ALA A 425 -19.23 -18.48 -4.25
N ASN A 426 -18.41 -18.25 -5.28
CA ASN A 426 -18.82 -17.83 -6.63
C ASN A 426 -19.63 -16.51 -6.70
N ALA A 427 -19.64 -15.70 -5.65
CA ALA A 427 -20.29 -14.40 -5.70
C ALA A 427 -19.46 -13.41 -6.52
N THR A 428 -20.16 -12.52 -7.21
CA THR A 428 -19.59 -11.42 -7.98
C THR A 428 -20.40 -10.16 -7.73
N GLY A 429 -19.77 -9.01 -7.85
CA GLY A 429 -20.39 -7.72 -7.60
C GLY A 429 -19.49 -6.76 -6.83
N MET A 430 -20.03 -5.60 -6.51
CA MET A 430 -19.32 -4.55 -5.76
C MET A 430 -19.98 -4.43 -4.39
N THR A 431 -19.18 -4.27 -3.34
CA THR A 431 -19.68 -3.96 -2.00
C THR A 431 -18.77 -2.95 -1.31
N ASN A 432 -19.36 -2.00 -0.60
CA ASN A 432 -18.63 -1.17 0.35
C ASN A 432 -18.40 -1.96 1.64
N ILE A 433 -17.14 -2.02 2.06
CA ILE A 433 -16.73 -2.52 3.36
C ILE A 433 -16.58 -1.32 4.29
N ILE A 434 -17.27 -1.36 5.42
CA ILE A 434 -17.29 -0.29 6.41
C ILE A 434 -16.66 -0.84 7.68
N ILE A 435 -15.57 -0.23 8.12
CA ILE A 435 -14.90 -0.52 9.39
C ILE A 435 -15.21 0.63 10.35
N GLU A 436 -15.67 0.29 11.54
CA GLU A 436 -15.95 1.22 12.62
C GLU A 436 -15.07 0.89 13.83
N VAL A 437 -14.42 1.91 14.38
CA VAL A 437 -13.73 1.85 15.66
C VAL A 437 -14.43 2.80 16.62
N LEU A 438 -14.77 2.32 17.81
CA LEU A 438 -15.43 3.07 18.88
C LEU A 438 -14.56 3.02 20.14
N ASP A 439 -14.19 4.16 20.70
CA ASP A 439 -13.45 4.21 21.96
C ASP A 439 -14.35 4.02 23.21
N VAL A 440 -13.76 4.13 24.40
CA VAL A 440 -14.49 3.99 25.68
C VAL A 440 -15.35 5.19 26.04
N ASP A 441 -15.03 6.36 25.49
CA ASP A 441 -15.74 7.61 25.70
C ASP A 441 -16.92 7.79 24.70
N GLY A 442 -17.05 6.84 23.77
CA GLY A 442 -18.11 6.75 22.79
C GLY A 442 -17.84 7.55 21.51
N ASN A 443 -16.61 8.03 21.27
CA ASN A 443 -16.26 8.58 19.97
C ASN A 443 -15.89 7.45 19.02
N ASN A 444 -16.14 7.70 17.73
CA ASN A 444 -15.87 6.74 16.68
C ASN A 444 -15.15 7.36 15.49
N ASP A 445 -14.52 6.47 14.73
CA ASP A 445 -14.06 6.73 13.38
C ASP A 445 -14.56 5.62 12.45
N LEU A 446 -14.76 5.99 11.18
CA LEU A 446 -15.35 5.16 10.16
C LEU A 446 -14.51 5.23 8.89
N MET A 447 -14.02 4.07 8.46
CA MET A 447 -13.33 3.92 7.18
C MET A 447 -14.19 3.07 6.25
N THR A 448 -14.43 3.57 5.04
CA THR A 448 -15.16 2.85 3.99
C THR A 448 -14.32 2.76 2.73
N PHE A 449 -14.25 1.58 2.15
CA PHE A 449 -13.66 1.35 0.82
C PHE A 449 -14.54 0.39 0.01
N MET A 450 -14.44 0.49 -1.31
CA MET A 450 -15.15 -0.38 -2.24
C MET A 450 -14.30 -1.63 -2.53
N LEU A 451 -14.92 -2.80 -2.40
CA LEU A 451 -14.38 -4.08 -2.85
C LEU A 451 -15.15 -4.57 -4.07
N ILE A 452 -14.45 -4.75 -5.18
CA ILE A 452 -14.98 -5.32 -6.42
C ILE A 452 -14.60 -6.81 -6.47
N VAL A 453 -15.60 -7.69 -6.57
CA VAL A 453 -15.41 -9.13 -6.74
C VAL A 453 -15.81 -9.53 -8.16
N ASN A 454 -14.80 -9.82 -8.98
CA ASN A 454 -14.97 -10.26 -10.35
C ASN A 454 -15.31 -11.76 -10.44
N PRO A 455 -15.89 -12.23 -11.56
CA PRO A 455 -15.96 -13.65 -11.85
C PRO A 455 -14.57 -14.32 -11.74
N SER A 456 -14.51 -15.61 -11.37
CA SER A 456 -13.22 -16.32 -11.35
C SER A 456 -12.57 -16.29 -12.73
N ASN A 457 -11.29 -15.93 -12.82
CA ASN A 457 -10.56 -15.93 -14.09
C ASN A 457 -10.45 -17.37 -14.65
N THR A 458 -10.84 -17.56 -15.91
CA THR A 458 -10.69 -18.81 -16.65
C THR A 458 -9.69 -18.64 -17.79
N PRO A 459 -8.69 -19.54 -17.95
CA PRO A 459 -7.71 -19.42 -19.03
C PRO A 459 -8.37 -19.36 -20.41
N PRO A 460 -7.77 -18.64 -21.36
CA PRO A 460 -8.30 -18.53 -22.72
C PRO A 460 -8.25 -19.87 -23.45
N VAL A 461 -8.93 -19.96 -24.60
CA VAL A 461 -8.85 -21.12 -25.49
C VAL A 461 -8.08 -20.75 -26.75
N VAL A 462 -7.01 -21.48 -27.05
CA VAL A 462 -6.23 -21.34 -28.29
C VAL A 462 -6.26 -22.65 -29.09
N SER A 463 -6.28 -22.55 -30.42
CA SER A 463 -6.19 -23.71 -31.30
C SER A 463 -5.41 -23.38 -32.57
N ILE A 464 -4.44 -24.24 -32.92
CA ILE A 464 -3.74 -24.20 -34.18
C ILE A 464 -4.68 -24.74 -35.25
N THR A 465 -5.14 -23.83 -36.11
CA THR A 465 -6.13 -24.09 -37.17
C THR A 465 -5.51 -24.62 -38.45
N ASN A 466 -4.23 -24.31 -38.72
CA ASN A 466 -3.50 -24.82 -39.87
C ASN A 466 -1.99 -24.86 -39.55
N PRO A 467 -1.27 -25.93 -39.94
CA PRO A 467 -1.78 -27.18 -40.52
C PRO A 467 -2.43 -28.08 -39.45
N SER A 468 -3.00 -29.21 -39.88
CA SER A 468 -3.47 -30.24 -38.94
C SER A 468 -2.32 -31.00 -38.28
N ASN A 469 -2.57 -31.60 -37.12
CA ASN A 469 -1.58 -32.43 -36.43
C ASN A 469 -1.15 -33.64 -37.31
N GLY A 470 0.16 -33.83 -37.45
CA GLY A 470 0.77 -34.85 -38.29
C GLY A 470 1.00 -34.43 -39.74
N HIS A 471 0.75 -33.16 -40.11
CA HIS A 471 0.95 -32.69 -41.47
C HIS A 471 2.42 -32.79 -41.93
N ILE A 472 2.61 -33.17 -43.19
CA ILE A 472 3.91 -33.26 -43.85
C ILE A 472 4.03 -32.09 -44.83
N PHE A 473 5.00 -31.21 -44.61
CA PHE A 473 5.34 -30.14 -45.54
C PHE A 473 6.35 -30.61 -46.57
N LEU A 474 6.06 -30.33 -47.84
CA LEU A 474 6.95 -30.56 -48.98
C LEU A 474 7.66 -29.29 -49.45
N THR A 475 7.39 -28.16 -48.80
CA THR A 475 7.97 -26.85 -49.11
C THR A 475 8.96 -26.44 -48.03
N THR A 476 9.85 -25.50 -48.35
CA THR A 476 10.90 -24.99 -47.45
C THR A 476 10.44 -23.88 -46.49
N THR A 477 9.26 -23.30 -46.73
CA THR A 477 8.63 -22.28 -45.88
C THR A 477 7.29 -22.82 -45.39
N GLN A 478 7.12 -22.95 -44.08
CA GLN A 478 5.92 -23.55 -43.48
C GLN A 478 5.04 -22.47 -42.81
N PRO A 479 3.78 -22.30 -43.28
CA PRO A 479 2.82 -21.40 -42.66
C PRO A 479 2.01 -22.10 -41.56
N PHE A 480 1.82 -21.38 -40.45
CA PHE A 480 1.00 -21.76 -39.31
C PHE A 480 -0.06 -20.69 -39.05
N SER A 481 -1.25 -21.09 -38.65
CA SER A 481 -2.28 -20.17 -38.16
C SER A 481 -2.99 -20.72 -36.94
N ALA A 482 -3.25 -19.87 -35.96
CA ALA A 482 -4.00 -20.19 -34.76
C ALA A 482 -5.07 -19.13 -34.49
N THR A 483 -6.15 -19.56 -33.85
CA THR A 483 -7.20 -18.68 -33.34
C THR A 483 -7.27 -18.82 -31.84
N ALA A 484 -7.47 -17.70 -31.15
CA ALA A 484 -7.69 -17.69 -29.72
C ALA A 484 -8.99 -16.95 -29.39
N ASN A 485 -9.67 -17.38 -28.33
CA ASN A 485 -10.88 -16.76 -27.83
C ASN A 485 -10.94 -16.86 -26.31
N ASP A 486 -11.49 -15.83 -25.69
CA ASP A 486 -11.74 -15.72 -24.26
C ASP A 486 -13.08 -15.00 -24.11
N ILE A 487 -14.03 -15.63 -23.43
CA ILE A 487 -15.40 -15.13 -23.34
C ILE A 487 -15.53 -14.17 -22.16
N GLU A 488 -14.60 -14.25 -21.21
CA GLU A 488 -14.64 -13.63 -19.90
C GLU A 488 -13.93 -12.26 -19.90
N ASP A 489 -12.71 -12.18 -20.45
CA ASP A 489 -11.79 -11.05 -20.19
C ASP A 489 -11.45 -10.17 -21.41
N GLY A 490 -12.14 -10.36 -22.55
CA GLY A 490 -12.03 -9.48 -23.71
C GLY A 490 -10.74 -9.66 -24.54
N ASN A 491 -9.98 -8.59 -24.78
CA ASN A 491 -8.87 -8.59 -25.73
C ASN A 491 -7.67 -9.41 -25.20
N LEU A 492 -7.29 -10.44 -25.94
CA LEU A 492 -6.18 -11.33 -25.64
C LEU A 492 -4.81 -10.72 -26.00
N SER A 493 -3.74 -11.24 -25.37
CA SER A 493 -2.38 -11.01 -25.84
C SER A 493 -2.21 -11.53 -27.27
N ASN A 494 -1.17 -11.07 -27.96
CA ASN A 494 -0.74 -11.74 -29.19
C ASN A 494 -0.32 -13.19 -28.89
N ILE A 495 -0.33 -14.05 -29.91
CA ILE A 495 0.02 -15.47 -29.78
C ILE A 495 1.55 -15.61 -29.81
N ASP A 496 2.07 -16.33 -28.83
CA ASP A 496 3.48 -16.72 -28.75
C ASP A 496 3.65 -18.09 -29.40
N TRP A 497 4.48 -18.17 -30.45
CA TRP A 497 4.72 -19.41 -31.17
C TRP A 497 6.01 -20.07 -30.71
N GLY A 498 5.96 -21.36 -30.45
CA GLY A 498 7.09 -22.20 -30.10
C GLY A 498 7.37 -23.24 -31.17
N VAL A 499 8.64 -23.53 -31.44
CA VAL A 499 9.07 -24.71 -32.18
C VAL A 499 10.24 -25.39 -31.52
N ARG A 500 10.24 -26.72 -31.59
CA ARG A 500 11.41 -27.54 -31.30
C ARG A 500 11.49 -28.70 -32.30
N ALA A 501 12.70 -29.14 -32.62
CA ALA A 501 12.86 -30.48 -33.17
C ALA A 501 12.34 -31.50 -32.15
N ALA A 502 11.80 -32.63 -32.59
CA ALA A 502 11.23 -33.65 -31.69
C ALA A 502 12.25 -34.04 -30.59
N GLY A 503 11.93 -33.77 -29.32
CA GLY A 503 12.80 -34.03 -28.16
C GLY A 503 13.89 -32.97 -27.90
N GLY A 504 13.93 -31.87 -28.66
CA GLY A 504 14.84 -30.75 -28.49
C GLY A 504 14.33 -29.64 -27.55
N ASN A 505 15.08 -28.53 -27.47
CA ASN A 505 14.70 -27.35 -26.71
C ASN A 505 13.75 -26.45 -27.50
N TRP A 506 12.79 -25.82 -26.81
CA TRP A 506 11.87 -24.86 -27.41
C TRP A 506 12.57 -23.54 -27.79
N GLN A 507 12.21 -23.03 -28.96
CA GLN A 507 12.52 -21.68 -29.43
C GLN A 507 11.20 -20.95 -29.62
N TYR A 508 11.07 -19.76 -29.02
CA TYR A 508 9.83 -18.99 -29.02
C TYR A 508 9.99 -17.69 -29.82
N ASP A 509 8.98 -17.40 -30.64
CA ASP A 509 8.76 -16.11 -31.27
C ASP A 509 7.55 -15.45 -30.58
N TYR A 510 7.79 -14.36 -29.86
CA TYR A 510 6.77 -13.71 -29.03
C TYR A 510 5.95 -12.68 -29.81
N SER A 511 4.73 -12.45 -29.34
CA SER A 511 3.83 -11.37 -29.78
C SER A 511 3.46 -11.41 -31.27
N VAL A 512 3.21 -12.60 -31.82
CA VAL A 512 2.84 -12.79 -33.23
C VAL A 512 1.32 -12.78 -33.41
N SER A 513 0.83 -12.07 -34.43
CA SER A 513 -0.61 -11.94 -34.70
C SER A 513 -1.15 -13.13 -35.49
N GLY A 514 -1.64 -14.19 -34.82
CA GLY A 514 -2.50 -15.25 -35.39
C GLY A 514 -1.89 -16.17 -36.47
N THR A 515 -0.95 -15.68 -37.28
CA THR A 515 -0.27 -16.39 -38.36
C THR A 515 1.23 -16.30 -38.15
N TRP A 516 1.93 -17.41 -38.34
CA TRP A 516 3.35 -17.53 -38.10
C TRP A 516 4.01 -18.31 -39.25
N THR A 517 5.12 -17.82 -39.76
CA THR A 517 5.85 -18.46 -40.85
C THR A 517 7.25 -18.79 -40.39
N LYS A 518 7.67 -20.04 -40.58
CA LYS A 518 9.00 -20.50 -40.19
C LYS A 518 9.65 -21.25 -41.34
N ASN A 519 10.99 -21.16 -41.41
CA ASN A 519 11.79 -21.97 -42.31
C ASN A 519 12.41 -23.10 -41.50
N LEU A 520 11.83 -24.29 -41.63
CA LEU A 520 12.31 -25.50 -40.99
C LEU A 520 13.00 -26.38 -42.04
N ALA A 521 14.12 -26.98 -41.64
CA ALA A 521 14.79 -27.99 -42.45
C ALA A 521 14.02 -29.31 -42.40
N ASP A 522 14.39 -30.26 -43.24
CA ASP A 522 13.78 -31.60 -43.22
C ASP A 522 13.96 -32.28 -41.85
N GLY A 523 12.86 -32.81 -41.31
CA GLY A 523 12.83 -33.34 -39.94
C GLY A 523 11.44 -33.28 -39.30
N SER A 524 11.34 -33.76 -38.05
CA SER A 524 10.10 -33.75 -37.26
C SER A 524 10.16 -32.68 -36.16
N TYR A 525 9.07 -31.93 -36.01
CA TYR A 525 8.97 -30.79 -35.11
C TYR A 525 7.69 -30.83 -34.27
N ASP A 526 7.78 -30.33 -33.04
CA ASP A 526 6.61 -29.94 -32.25
C ASP A 526 6.45 -28.42 -32.35
N ILE A 527 5.22 -27.99 -32.56
CA ILE A 527 4.81 -26.59 -32.68
C ILE A 527 3.84 -26.29 -31.54
N SER A 528 4.02 -25.13 -30.91
CA SER A 528 3.17 -24.65 -29.83
C SER A 528 2.64 -23.26 -30.17
N ALA A 529 1.37 -23.00 -29.87
CA ALA A 529 0.80 -21.66 -29.89
C ALA A 529 0.24 -21.38 -28.50
N CYS A 530 0.77 -20.38 -27.82
CA CYS A 530 0.34 -19.99 -26.47
C CYS A 530 -0.24 -18.58 -26.48
N VAL A 531 -1.25 -18.34 -25.65
CA VAL A 531 -1.86 -17.02 -25.49
C VAL A 531 -2.21 -16.81 -24.02
N SER A 532 -2.11 -15.57 -23.57
CA SER A 532 -2.53 -15.16 -22.23
C SER A 532 -3.66 -14.15 -22.31
N ASP A 533 -4.57 -14.22 -21.34
CA ASP A 533 -5.58 -13.19 -21.13
C ASP A 533 -4.98 -11.95 -20.42
N SER A 534 -5.83 -10.94 -20.22
CA SER A 534 -5.46 -9.70 -19.54
C SER A 534 -5.14 -9.88 -18.04
N ASN A 535 -5.50 -11.03 -17.48
CA ASN A 535 -5.29 -11.44 -16.10
C ASN A 535 -4.16 -12.49 -15.97
N ASN A 536 -3.34 -12.64 -17.00
CA ASN A 536 -2.17 -13.53 -17.10
C ASN A 536 -2.46 -15.04 -16.98
N ALA A 537 -3.69 -15.52 -17.16
CA ALA A 537 -3.88 -16.96 -17.33
C ALA A 537 -3.53 -17.36 -18.77
N THR A 538 -2.73 -18.41 -18.90
CA THR A 538 -2.16 -18.85 -20.19
C THR A 538 -2.74 -20.18 -20.62
N ALA A 539 -3.05 -20.30 -21.90
CA ALA A 539 -3.35 -21.57 -22.55
C ALA A 539 -2.45 -21.80 -23.76
N CYS A 540 -2.18 -23.06 -24.06
CA CYS A 540 -1.37 -23.46 -25.21
C CYS A 540 -2.04 -24.61 -25.97
N ASP A 541 -1.88 -24.59 -27.29
CA ASP A 541 -2.18 -25.73 -28.17
C ASP A 541 -0.89 -26.21 -28.85
N GLN A 542 -0.81 -27.51 -29.13
CA GLN A 542 0.39 -28.15 -29.68
C GLN A 542 0.05 -29.15 -30.78
N ILE A 543 0.83 -29.11 -31.85
CA ILE A 543 0.79 -30.07 -32.96
C ILE A 543 2.20 -30.57 -33.28
N SER A 544 2.30 -31.77 -33.83
CA SER A 544 3.53 -32.28 -34.43
C SER A 544 3.44 -32.21 -35.96
N VAL A 545 4.52 -31.80 -36.62
CA VAL A 545 4.62 -31.72 -38.09
C VAL A 545 5.95 -32.31 -38.54
N SER A 546 6.05 -32.66 -39.83
CA SER A 546 7.33 -33.00 -40.44
C SER A 546 7.57 -32.26 -41.73
N VAL A 547 8.83 -32.04 -42.08
CA VAL A 547 9.26 -31.41 -43.33
C VAL A 547 10.09 -32.42 -44.13
N SER A 548 9.78 -32.52 -45.41
CA SER A 548 10.38 -33.44 -46.38
C SER A 548 10.58 -32.72 -47.72
N ALA A 549 11.09 -31.49 -47.67
CA ALA A 549 11.19 -30.60 -48.82
C ALA A 549 12.32 -31.00 -49.78
N THR A 550 13.41 -31.57 -49.26
CA THR A 550 14.57 -31.98 -50.08
C THR A 550 14.56 -33.46 -50.47
N ALA A 551 13.58 -34.22 -49.98
CA ALA A 551 13.34 -35.58 -50.43
C ALA A 551 12.75 -35.57 -51.84
N ASP A 552 12.83 -36.73 -52.49
CA ASP A 552 12.27 -37.04 -53.80
C ASP A 552 11.33 -38.24 -53.54
N ALA A 553 10.03 -37.99 -53.42
CA ALA A 553 9.10 -38.98 -52.87
C ALA A 553 8.71 -40.04 -53.90
N ASP A 554 8.77 -39.76 -55.19
CA ASP A 554 8.46 -40.68 -56.28
C ASP A 554 9.69 -41.19 -57.05
N ASN A 555 10.88 -40.66 -56.75
CA ASN A 555 12.20 -41.06 -57.24
C ASN A 555 12.43 -40.79 -58.72
N ASP A 556 11.96 -39.64 -59.20
CA ASP A 556 12.08 -39.23 -60.59
C ASP A 556 13.31 -38.32 -60.87
N GLY A 557 13.96 -37.85 -59.80
CA GLY A 557 15.15 -37.00 -59.86
C GLY A 557 14.92 -35.52 -59.54
N ILE A 558 13.68 -35.07 -59.30
CA ILE A 558 13.34 -33.73 -58.80
C ILE A 558 13.05 -33.81 -57.29
N SER A 559 13.38 -32.75 -56.53
CA SER A 559 13.00 -32.69 -55.11
C SER A 559 11.55 -32.25 -54.94
N ASN A 560 10.88 -32.72 -53.89
CA ASN A 560 9.48 -32.36 -53.62
C ASN A 560 9.23 -30.84 -53.62
N ALA A 561 10.18 -30.05 -53.11
CA ALA A 561 10.06 -28.58 -53.11
C ALA A 561 10.19 -27.97 -54.50
N ASP A 562 11.05 -28.54 -55.35
CA ASP A 562 11.23 -28.12 -56.74
C ASP A 562 9.99 -28.50 -57.57
N GLU A 563 9.43 -29.69 -57.35
CA GLU A 563 8.21 -30.15 -58.00
C GLU A 563 7.00 -29.28 -57.65
N VAL A 564 6.78 -29.00 -56.35
CA VAL A 564 5.74 -28.05 -55.91
C VAL A 564 5.93 -26.66 -56.54
N THR A 565 7.18 -26.25 -56.78
CA THR A 565 7.50 -24.97 -57.43
C THR A 565 7.25 -25.00 -58.95
N GLN A 566 7.54 -26.13 -59.59
CA GLN A 566 7.33 -26.37 -61.02
C GLN A 566 5.87 -26.67 -61.36
N GLY A 567 5.07 -27.07 -60.37
CA GLY A 567 3.66 -27.43 -60.51
C GLY A 567 3.42 -28.89 -60.88
N THR A 568 4.47 -29.73 -60.84
CA THR A 568 4.39 -31.19 -60.95
C THR A 568 3.90 -31.80 -59.62
N ASP A 569 3.45 -33.06 -59.64
CA ASP A 569 2.92 -33.76 -58.46
C ASP A 569 4.04 -34.56 -57.78
N PRO A 570 4.48 -34.18 -56.55
CA PRO A 570 5.62 -34.81 -55.87
C PRO A 570 5.50 -36.30 -55.53
N PHE A 571 4.36 -36.92 -55.84
CA PHE A 571 4.11 -38.34 -55.62
C PHE A 571 3.83 -39.08 -56.93
N ASN A 572 4.04 -38.44 -58.07
CA ASN A 572 3.80 -38.98 -59.39
C ASN A 572 4.95 -38.63 -60.34
N ASN A 573 5.79 -39.63 -60.58
CA ASN A 573 7.03 -39.50 -61.33
C ASN A 573 6.89 -39.17 -62.83
N ASP A 574 5.66 -38.97 -63.33
CA ASP A 574 5.27 -38.61 -64.69
C ASP A 574 3.92 -37.86 -64.59
N SER A 575 3.99 -36.57 -64.29
CA SER A 575 2.85 -35.71 -63.94
C SER A 575 1.82 -35.60 -65.05
N ASP A 576 2.25 -35.67 -66.31
CA ASP A 576 1.37 -35.52 -67.47
C ASP A 576 1.03 -36.85 -68.19
N ASN A 577 1.64 -37.95 -67.72
CA ASN A 577 1.41 -39.33 -68.14
C ASN A 577 1.76 -39.60 -69.62
N ASP A 578 2.79 -38.95 -70.15
CA ASP A 578 3.24 -39.14 -71.53
C ASP A 578 4.35 -40.20 -71.69
N GLY A 579 4.91 -40.67 -70.56
CA GLY A 579 5.93 -41.70 -70.48
C GLY A 579 7.36 -41.19 -70.32
N LEU A 580 7.58 -39.87 -70.23
CA LEU A 580 8.81 -39.27 -69.72
C LEU A 580 8.66 -38.98 -68.21
N LEU A 581 9.73 -39.17 -67.45
CA LEU A 581 9.72 -38.81 -66.02
C LEU A 581 9.86 -37.30 -65.89
N ASP A 582 9.24 -36.66 -64.89
CA ASP A 582 9.27 -35.19 -64.79
C ASP A 582 10.72 -34.66 -64.70
N GLY A 583 11.60 -35.37 -64.00
CA GLY A 583 13.04 -35.09 -63.93
C GLY A 583 13.83 -35.12 -65.23
N GLU A 584 13.31 -35.80 -66.26
CA GLU A 584 13.94 -35.95 -67.57
C GLU A 584 13.15 -35.25 -68.70
N ASP A 585 11.93 -34.77 -68.42
CA ASP A 585 11.06 -34.09 -69.37
C ASP A 585 11.35 -32.56 -69.41
N PRO A 586 11.65 -31.98 -70.57
CA PRO A 586 11.74 -30.52 -70.73
C PRO A 586 10.43 -29.76 -70.47
N ASP A 587 9.26 -30.40 -70.65
CA ASP A 587 7.94 -29.80 -70.47
C ASP A 587 6.99 -30.74 -69.67
N PRO A 588 7.28 -31.04 -68.38
CA PRO A 588 6.67 -32.12 -67.55
C PRO A 588 5.18 -31.95 -67.20
N LEU A 589 4.52 -30.94 -67.75
CA LEU A 589 3.08 -30.67 -67.56
C LEU A 589 2.32 -30.70 -68.89
N THR A 590 2.98 -31.04 -70.00
CA THR A 590 2.39 -31.01 -71.35
C THR A 590 2.69 -32.28 -72.16
N PRO A 591 1.70 -33.16 -72.34
CA PRO A 591 1.95 -34.47 -72.95
C PRO A 591 2.51 -34.38 -74.37
N THR A 592 3.65 -35.00 -74.62
CA THR A 592 4.27 -35.06 -75.96
C THR A 592 3.71 -36.23 -76.78
N ASN A 593 3.02 -35.91 -77.88
CA ASN A 593 2.42 -36.90 -78.78
C ASN A 593 3.40 -37.51 -79.80
N ASN A 594 4.63 -37.85 -79.41
CA ASN A 594 5.59 -38.50 -80.33
C ASN A 594 5.60 -40.02 -80.16
N ALA A 595 4.74 -40.67 -80.95
CA ALA A 595 4.64 -42.12 -81.10
C ALA A 595 6.00 -42.80 -81.30
N LEU A 596 6.39 -43.68 -80.36
CA LEU A 596 7.47 -44.65 -80.57
C LEU A 596 7.07 -45.66 -81.65
N THR A 597 7.52 -45.41 -82.89
CA THR A 597 7.55 -46.44 -83.94
C THR A 597 8.59 -47.50 -83.57
N VAL A 598 8.13 -48.69 -83.17
CA VAL A 598 9.01 -49.86 -82.99
C VAL A 598 9.39 -50.43 -84.38
N PRO A 599 10.68 -50.53 -84.75
CA PRO A 599 11.06 -51.11 -86.03
C PRO A 599 10.98 -52.64 -85.98
N VAL A 600 10.23 -53.20 -86.93
CA VAL A 600 10.20 -54.63 -87.24
C VAL A 600 11.53 -55.03 -87.89
N MET A 601 12.31 -55.88 -87.22
CA MET A 601 13.32 -56.72 -87.89
C MET A 601 13.44 -58.11 -87.23
N GLY A 602 12.76 -59.08 -87.85
CA GLY A 602 13.31 -60.39 -88.18
C GLY A 602 13.76 -61.35 -87.07
N GLY A 603 12.87 -62.26 -86.68
CA GLY A 603 13.04 -63.69 -86.97
C GLY A 603 13.88 -64.58 -86.04
N LEU A 604 13.26 -65.70 -85.65
CA LEU A 604 13.82 -66.99 -85.21
C LEU A 604 14.09 -67.19 -83.71
N SER A 605 13.04 -67.55 -82.97
CA SER A 605 13.03 -68.83 -82.24
C SER A 605 11.59 -69.23 -81.89
N PHE A 606 11.08 -70.16 -82.70
CA PHE A 606 9.94 -71.02 -82.37
C PHE A 606 10.40 -72.01 -81.29
N LEU A 607 9.69 -72.08 -80.16
CA LEU A 607 9.33 -73.28 -79.37
C LEU A 607 9.24 -72.92 -77.88
N GLY A 608 8.02 -72.98 -77.35
CA GLY A 608 7.86 -73.22 -75.91
C GLY A 608 6.55 -72.72 -75.34
N LEU A 609 5.54 -73.60 -75.30
CA LEU A 609 4.49 -73.72 -74.27
C LEU A 609 3.65 -72.46 -73.93
N CYS A 610 2.35 -72.48 -73.67
CA CYS A 610 1.25 -73.43 -73.65
C CYS A 610 0.03 -72.51 -73.33
N LEU A 611 -1.09 -72.59 -74.05
CA LEU A 611 -2.31 -73.19 -73.51
C LEU A 611 -2.42 -73.14 -71.97
N SER A 612 -3.30 -72.29 -71.41
CA SER A 612 -4.36 -72.70 -70.47
C SER A 612 -4.98 -71.53 -69.69
N MET A 613 -6.32 -71.40 -69.85
CA MET A 613 -7.32 -71.31 -68.77
C MET A 613 -7.33 -70.06 -67.86
N LEU A 614 -8.46 -69.48 -67.44
CA LEU A 614 -9.88 -69.74 -67.67
C LEU A 614 -10.70 -68.51 -67.24
N SER A 615 -11.87 -68.40 -67.86
CA SER A 615 -12.99 -67.52 -67.54
C SER A 615 -13.53 -67.67 -66.11
N LEU A 616 -13.76 -66.54 -65.44
CA LEU A 616 -14.71 -66.45 -64.33
C LEU A 616 -16.14 -66.70 -64.83
N GLY A 617 -16.84 -67.58 -64.14
CA GLY A 617 -18.23 -67.88 -64.35
C GLY A 617 -19.16 -66.82 -63.77
N ALA A 618 -20.21 -66.50 -64.51
CA ALA A 618 -21.46 -65.99 -63.94
C ALA A 618 -22.63 -66.71 -64.64
N ILE A 619 -23.02 -67.85 -64.06
CA ILE A 619 -24.32 -68.49 -64.29
C ILE A 619 -25.23 -68.00 -63.17
N ARG A 620 -26.34 -67.30 -63.47
CA ARG A 620 -27.69 -67.90 -63.56
C ARG A 620 -28.83 -66.86 -63.53
N LEU A 621 -29.64 -66.94 -64.60
CA LEU A 621 -31.10 -66.72 -64.75
C LEU A 621 -31.84 -65.67 -63.89
N LYS A 622 -32.47 -64.63 -64.45
CA LYS A 622 -33.64 -64.55 -65.37
C LYS A 622 -35.02 -64.50 -64.66
N LYS A 623 -35.62 -63.30 -64.78
CA LYS A 623 -37.06 -62.97 -64.96
C LYS A 623 -38.08 -63.10 -63.79
N ARG A 624 -38.56 -61.90 -63.42
CA ARG A 624 -39.94 -61.35 -63.59
C ARG A 624 -41.08 -61.87 -62.70
N LYS A 625 -41.76 -60.85 -62.13
CA LYS A 625 -43.17 -60.72 -61.71
C LYS A 625 -43.55 -61.30 -60.35
N GLY A 626 -44.18 -60.42 -59.56
CA GLY A 626 -44.69 -60.61 -58.22
C GLY A 626 -44.44 -59.33 -57.46
#